data_AF-A0A913XH61-F1
#
_entry.id   AF-A0A913XH61-F1
#
_cell.length_a   1.000
_cell.length_b   1.000
_cell.length_c   1.000
_cell.angle_alpha   90.00
_cell.angle_beta   90.00
_cell.angle_gamma   90.00
#
_symmetry.space_group_name_H-M   'P 1'
#
loop_
_entity.id
_entity.type
_entity.pdbx_description
1 polymer ?
#
loop_
_entity_poly.entity_id
_entity_poly.type
_entity_poly.pdbx_seq_one_letter_code
_entity_poly.pdbx_strand_id
1 'polypeptide(L)'
;MSKIAEFQKSIQEGYTFKGDFITVGGAMLDGEAVQDTHIKIPLKTLNRHGLIAGATGTGKTKSLQVIAEQLSKKGIPSLLMDIKGDLSGIAAPGSSNDFIENRHAGIGLPYEPMGLPVELMTMSNSDGVKLKATISEFGPVLLSKILGLNDTQSSVISLIFVFCDNKKLPLIDLKDLRKVLQYVVNDGKEEIEGEYGKVASSTVNTIMRKVIE
;
A
#
# COMPACT_ATOMS: atom_id res chain seq x y z
N MET A 1 0.66 13.96 44.59
CA MET A 1 -0.44 14.51 43.76
C MET A 1 -1.57 13.47 43.74
N SER A 2 -2.72 13.70 43.11
CA SER A 2 -3.68 12.59 42.93
C SER A 2 -3.10 11.57 41.94
N LYS A 3 -3.47 10.28 42.05
CA LYS A 3 -3.01 9.22 41.13
C LYS A 3 -3.27 9.58 39.66
N ILE A 4 -4.42 10.22 39.39
CA ILE A 4 -4.80 10.71 38.07
C ILE A 4 -3.87 11.84 37.61
N ALA A 5 -3.57 12.83 38.45
CA ALA A 5 -2.69 13.94 38.08
C ALA A 5 -1.25 13.48 37.79
N GLU A 6 -0.75 12.49 38.54
CA GLU A 6 0.57 11.89 38.29
C GLU A 6 0.61 11.12 36.97
N PHE A 7 -0.46 10.37 36.68
CA PHE A 7 -0.61 9.68 35.39
C PHE A 7 -0.72 10.65 34.22
N GLN A 8 -1.54 11.70 34.33
CA GLN A 8 -1.65 12.75 33.31
C GLN A 8 -0.30 13.38 33.01
N LYS A 9 0.44 13.78 34.05
CA LYS A 9 1.77 14.34 33.92
C LYS A 9 2.72 13.38 33.18
N SER A 10 2.74 12.11 33.57
CA SER A 10 3.58 11.08 32.95
C SER A 10 3.29 10.91 31.45
N ILE A 11 2.02 10.86 31.05
CA ILE A 11 1.64 10.75 29.64
C ILE A 11 2.00 12.03 28.87
N GLN A 12 1.70 13.20 29.42
CA GLN A 12 1.98 14.48 28.75
C GLN A 12 3.49 14.68 28.54
N GLU A 13 4.31 14.38 29.54
CA GLU A 13 5.78 14.46 29.43
C GLU A 13 6.33 13.39 28.47
N GLY A 14 5.80 12.16 28.51
CA GLY A 14 6.24 11.04 27.67
C GLY A 14 5.89 11.18 26.18
N TYR A 15 4.79 11.88 25.86
CA TYR A 15 4.34 12.13 24.50
C TYR A 15 4.68 13.56 24.01
N THR A 16 5.77 14.13 24.51
CA THR A 16 6.32 15.41 24.05
C THR A 16 7.39 15.17 22.97
N PHE A 17 7.19 15.76 21.80
CA PHE A 17 8.08 15.57 20.64
C PHE A 17 8.49 16.90 20.02
N LYS A 18 9.67 16.92 19.39
CA LYS A 18 10.04 18.00 18.46
C LYS A 18 9.37 17.75 17.11
N GLY A 19 8.67 18.75 16.60
CA GLY A 19 7.95 18.68 15.33
C GLY A 19 6.52 18.16 15.48
N ASP A 20 5.89 17.90 14.34
CA ASP A 20 4.47 17.58 14.28
C ASP A 20 4.17 16.08 14.52
N PHE A 21 2.93 15.77 14.89
CA PHE A 21 2.46 14.46 15.31
C PHE A 21 1.03 14.17 14.86
N ILE A 22 0.65 12.90 14.89
CA ILE A 22 -0.75 12.46 14.79
C ILE A 22 -1.25 11.98 16.14
N THR A 23 -2.54 12.18 16.43
CA THR A 23 -3.17 11.65 17.64
C THR A 23 -3.92 10.37 17.31
N VAL A 24 -3.63 9.28 18.05
CA VAL A 24 -4.21 7.95 17.76
C VAL A 24 -5.16 7.43 18.85
N GLY A 25 -5.26 8.12 19.98
CA GLY A 25 -6.18 7.76 21.06
C GLY A 25 -5.95 8.54 22.35
N GLY A 26 -6.58 8.10 23.44
CA GLY A 26 -6.37 8.59 24.80
C GLY A 26 -5.87 7.46 25.71
N ALA A 27 -5.08 7.81 26.72
CA ALA A 27 -4.60 6.84 27.69
C ALA A 27 -5.71 6.44 28.67
N MET A 28 -5.57 5.22 29.22
CA MET A 28 -6.49 4.68 30.20
C MET A 28 -5.75 4.39 31.51
N LEU A 29 -6.40 4.68 32.63
CA LEU A 29 -5.94 4.37 33.98
C LEU A 29 -7.03 3.55 34.68
N ASP A 30 -6.67 2.39 35.21
CA ASP A 30 -7.59 1.48 35.92
C ASP A 30 -8.89 1.14 35.14
N GLY A 31 -8.83 1.13 33.80
CA GLY A 31 -9.96 0.82 32.93
C GLY A 31 -10.81 2.01 32.51
N GLU A 32 -10.51 3.21 32.99
CA GLU A 32 -11.20 4.44 32.62
C GLU A 32 -10.32 5.33 31.73
N ALA A 33 -10.96 6.00 30.75
CA ALA A 33 -10.28 6.99 29.92
C ALA A 33 -9.97 8.24 30.76
N VAL A 34 -8.74 8.74 30.65
CA VAL A 34 -8.33 9.95 31.36
C VAL A 34 -8.24 11.10 30.36
N GLN A 35 -8.97 12.19 30.59
CA GLN A 35 -8.91 13.37 29.74
C GLN A 35 -7.49 13.97 29.72
N ASP A 36 -7.15 14.66 28.63
CA ASP A 36 -5.86 15.32 28.39
C ASP A 36 -4.63 14.37 28.38
N THR A 37 -4.85 13.08 28.11
CA THR A 37 -3.80 12.06 28.00
C THR A 37 -3.70 11.48 26.58
N HIS A 38 -3.70 12.36 25.57
CA HIS A 38 -3.68 11.93 24.16
C HIS A 38 -2.40 11.18 23.80
N ILE A 39 -2.57 10.00 23.22
CA ILE A 39 -1.49 9.18 22.67
C ILE A 39 -1.15 9.72 21.29
N LYS A 40 0.11 10.14 21.13
CA LYS A 40 0.61 10.84 19.94
C LYS A 40 1.73 10.04 19.27
N ILE A 41 1.79 10.06 17.94
CA ILE A 41 2.89 9.47 17.17
C ILE A 41 3.59 10.60 16.41
N PRO A 42 4.92 10.82 16.59
CA PRO A 42 5.66 11.82 15.84
C PRO A 42 5.66 11.48 14.34
N LEU A 43 5.40 12.47 13.47
CA LEU A 43 5.39 12.21 12.02
C LEU A 43 6.72 11.67 11.51
N LYS A 44 7.84 12.14 12.07
CA LYS A 44 9.19 11.68 11.70
C LYS A 44 9.45 10.19 11.92
N THR A 45 8.61 9.50 12.70
CA THR A 45 8.75 8.05 12.92
C THR A 45 7.91 7.21 11.98
N LEU A 46 7.00 7.83 11.21
CA LEU A 46 6.12 7.14 10.27
C LEU A 46 6.81 6.71 8.98
N ASN A 47 8.09 7.07 8.79
CA ASN A 47 8.95 6.49 7.75
C ASN A 47 9.48 5.08 8.12
N ARG A 48 9.08 4.55 9.27
CA ARG A 48 9.39 3.19 9.73
C ARG A 48 8.17 2.29 9.54
N HIS A 49 8.43 1.00 9.34
CA HIS A 49 7.35 0.01 9.26
C HIS A 49 6.67 -0.17 10.61
N GLY A 50 5.35 -0.36 10.58
CA GLY A 50 4.51 -0.64 11.74
C GLY A 50 3.59 -1.83 11.49
N LEU A 51 3.08 -2.43 12.56
CA LEU A 51 2.17 -3.57 12.52
C LEU A 51 0.95 -3.27 13.38
N ILE A 52 -0.25 -3.33 12.80
CA ILE A 52 -1.52 -3.30 13.52
C ILE A 52 -2.05 -4.73 13.60
N ALA A 53 -1.99 -5.33 14.79
CA ALA A 53 -2.44 -6.70 15.05
C ALA A 53 -3.55 -6.72 16.10
N GLY A 54 -4.40 -7.75 16.04
CA GLY A 54 -5.54 -7.94 16.95
C GLY A 54 -6.52 -8.97 16.41
N ALA A 55 -7.40 -9.49 17.27
CA ALA A 55 -8.44 -10.43 16.85
C ALA A 55 -9.48 -9.76 15.92
N THR A 56 -10.35 -10.56 15.30
CA THR A 56 -11.45 -10.01 14.49
C THR A 56 -12.38 -9.18 15.38
N GLY A 57 -12.83 -8.02 14.90
CA GLY A 57 -13.70 -7.13 15.66
C GLY A 57 -12.99 -6.22 16.68
N THR A 58 -11.68 -6.33 16.89
CA THR A 58 -10.95 -5.50 17.88
C THR A 58 -10.54 -4.12 17.36
N GLY A 59 -11.20 -3.62 16.31
CA GLY A 59 -10.97 -2.26 15.81
C GLY A 59 -9.76 -2.05 14.89
N LYS A 60 -9.12 -3.10 14.35
CA LYS A 60 -7.97 -2.95 13.41
C LYS A 60 -8.25 -1.97 12.27
N THR A 61 -9.39 -2.15 11.59
CA THR A 61 -9.84 -1.26 10.51
C THR A 61 -10.04 0.16 11.02
N LYS A 62 -10.68 0.34 12.19
CA LYS A 62 -10.88 1.66 12.80
C LYS A 62 -9.56 2.35 13.16
N SER A 63 -8.59 1.63 13.70
CA SER A 63 -7.26 2.18 13.96
C SER A 63 -6.56 2.64 12.69
N LEU A 64 -6.66 1.86 11.60
CA LEU A 64 -6.10 2.25 10.31
C LEU A 64 -6.80 3.48 9.72
N GLN A 65 -8.13 3.55 9.84
CA GLN A 65 -8.93 4.72 9.43
C GLN A 65 -8.51 5.99 10.20
N VAL A 66 -8.33 5.89 11.51
CA VAL A 66 -7.86 7.03 12.35
C VAL A 66 -6.48 7.50 11.91
N ILE A 67 -5.54 6.59 11.64
CA ILE A 67 -4.21 6.97 11.16
C ILE A 67 -4.31 7.67 9.80
N ALA A 68 -5.09 7.13 8.87
CA ALA A 68 -5.30 7.72 7.55
C ALA A 68 -5.94 9.12 7.62
N GLU A 69 -6.96 9.28 8.48
CA GLU A 69 -7.60 10.56 8.76
C GLU A 69 -6.61 11.59 9.30
N GLN A 70 -5.81 11.21 10.30
CA GLN A 70 -4.83 12.11 10.89
C GLN A 70 -3.74 12.51 9.88
N LEU A 71 -3.27 11.57 9.05
CA LEU A 71 -2.33 11.85 7.98
C LEU A 71 -2.93 12.80 6.93
N SER A 72 -4.18 12.56 6.53
CA SER A 72 -4.92 13.43 5.60
C SER A 72 -5.09 14.85 6.16
N LYS A 73 -5.44 15.00 7.44
CA LYS A 73 -5.52 16.29 8.16
C LYS A 73 -4.17 17.03 8.21
N LYS A 74 -3.06 16.30 8.11
CA LYS A 74 -1.70 16.86 8.01
C LYS A 74 -1.23 17.09 6.56
N GLY A 75 -2.10 16.85 5.57
CA GLY A 75 -1.78 16.99 4.15
C GLY A 75 -0.84 15.89 3.62
N ILE A 76 -0.74 14.76 4.32
CA ILE A 76 0.14 13.64 3.93
C ILE A 76 -0.67 12.63 3.12
N PRO A 77 -0.33 12.41 1.83
CA PRO A 77 -1.03 11.42 1.01
C PRO A 77 -0.75 10.01 1.52
N SER A 78 -1.78 9.19 1.55
CA SER A 78 -1.71 7.78 1.98
C SER A 78 -2.34 6.89 0.93
N LEU A 79 -1.65 5.81 0.56
CA LEU A 79 -2.20 4.75 -0.28
C LEU A 79 -2.61 3.57 0.61
N LEU A 80 -3.88 3.19 0.55
CA LEU A 80 -4.45 2.11 1.35
C LEU A 80 -4.99 1.02 0.44
N MET A 81 -4.67 -0.24 0.76
CA MET A 81 -5.26 -1.40 0.08
C MET A 81 -6.50 -1.86 0.84
N ASP A 82 -7.67 -1.68 0.25
CA ASP A 82 -8.94 -2.10 0.83
C ASP A 82 -9.39 -3.46 0.30
N ILE A 83 -8.83 -4.53 0.88
CA ILE A 83 -9.12 -5.91 0.45
C ILE A 83 -10.54 -6.33 0.82
N LYS A 84 -11.11 -5.79 1.91
CA LYS A 84 -12.42 -6.19 2.45
C LYS A 84 -13.55 -5.21 2.12
N GLY A 85 -13.24 -4.04 1.60
CA GLY A 85 -14.20 -2.97 1.36
C GLY A 85 -14.57 -2.18 2.63
N ASP A 86 -13.84 -2.37 3.73
CA ASP A 86 -14.16 -1.75 5.02
C ASP A 86 -13.37 -0.47 5.31
N LEU A 87 -12.46 -0.05 4.41
CA LEU A 87 -11.72 1.21 4.50
C LEU A 87 -12.32 2.33 3.66
N SER A 88 -12.90 2.03 2.50
CA SER A 88 -13.44 3.01 1.54
C SER A 88 -14.49 3.96 2.13
N GLY A 89 -15.18 3.55 3.21
CA GLY A 89 -16.14 4.38 3.93
C GLY A 89 -15.58 5.68 4.53
N ILE A 90 -14.25 5.84 4.63
CA ILE A 90 -13.62 7.10 5.08
C ILE A 90 -13.89 8.30 4.14
N ALA A 91 -14.34 8.05 2.91
CA ALA A 91 -14.71 9.10 1.97
C ALA A 91 -16.02 9.83 2.36
N ALA A 92 -16.89 9.18 3.13
CA ALA A 92 -18.15 9.74 3.58
C ALA A 92 -18.07 10.22 5.03
N PRO A 93 -18.85 11.24 5.42
CA PRO A 93 -19.03 11.58 6.83
C PRO A 93 -19.50 10.38 7.63
N GLY A 94 -18.88 10.16 8.79
CA GLY A 94 -19.33 9.14 9.74
C GLY A 94 -20.70 9.44 10.35
N SER A 95 -21.20 8.52 11.17
CA SER A 95 -22.36 8.75 12.01
C SER A 95 -21.94 9.03 13.44
N SER A 96 -22.73 9.84 14.16
CA SER A 96 -22.61 9.98 15.62
C SER A 96 -23.64 9.09 16.31
N ASN A 97 -23.28 8.55 17.46
CA ASN A 97 -24.18 7.83 18.38
C ASN A 97 -23.65 7.94 19.81
N ASP A 98 -24.47 7.56 20.79
CA ASP A 98 -24.13 7.65 22.22
C ASP A 98 -22.79 6.97 22.56
N PHE A 99 -22.46 5.85 21.91
CA PHE A 99 -21.20 5.15 22.16
C PHE A 99 -19.98 6.01 21.71
N ILE A 100 -20.07 6.61 20.54
CA ILE A 100 -19.03 7.48 19.98
C ILE A 100 -18.91 8.76 20.82
N GLU A 101 -20.04 9.41 21.13
CA GLU A 101 -20.06 10.65 21.90
C GLU A 101 -19.49 10.46 23.31
N ASN A 102 -19.91 9.41 24.02
CA ASN A 102 -19.37 9.09 25.34
C ASN A 102 -17.88 8.77 25.30
N ARG A 103 -17.43 8.03 24.28
CA ARG A 103 -16.00 7.73 24.11
C ARG A 103 -15.19 9.00 23.87
N HIS A 104 -15.65 9.87 23.00
CA HIS A 104 -14.98 11.12 22.65
C HIS A 104 -14.98 12.13 23.81
N ALA A 105 -16.07 12.19 24.58
CA ALA A 105 -16.14 12.95 25.83
C ALA A 105 -15.15 12.41 26.89
N GLY A 106 -15.06 11.08 27.04
CA GLY A 106 -14.14 10.45 28.00
C GLY A 106 -12.66 10.69 27.69
N ILE A 107 -12.28 10.67 26.41
CA ILE A 107 -10.88 10.94 25.99
C ILE A 107 -10.56 12.44 25.85
N GLY A 108 -11.58 13.31 25.83
CA GLY A 108 -11.42 14.75 25.59
C GLY A 108 -10.94 15.05 24.16
N LEU A 109 -11.48 14.36 23.16
CA LEU A 109 -11.23 14.64 21.74
C LEU A 109 -12.57 14.86 21.04
N PRO A 110 -12.86 16.04 20.48
CA PRO A 110 -14.11 16.25 19.76
C PRO A 110 -14.19 15.33 18.54
N TYR A 111 -15.38 14.77 18.31
CA TYR A 111 -15.70 14.02 17.10
C TYR A 111 -16.60 14.85 16.21
N GLU A 112 -16.09 15.22 15.05
CA GLU A 112 -16.86 15.88 14.01
C GLU A 112 -16.90 14.94 12.81
N PRO A 113 -18.07 14.34 12.50
CA PRO A 113 -18.19 13.46 11.36
C PRO A 113 -17.87 14.21 10.06
N MET A 114 -16.84 13.75 9.35
CA MET A 114 -16.40 14.34 8.08
C MET A 114 -15.94 13.26 7.12
N GLY A 115 -16.11 13.52 5.82
CA GLY A 115 -15.50 12.71 4.77
C GLY A 115 -14.08 13.19 4.47
N LEU A 116 -13.20 12.25 4.12
CA LEU A 116 -11.84 12.55 3.67
C LEU A 116 -11.79 12.73 2.14
N PRO A 117 -10.85 13.53 1.62
CA PRO A 117 -10.55 13.55 0.20
C PRO A 117 -9.95 12.19 -0.20
N VAL A 118 -10.72 11.40 -0.94
CA VAL A 118 -10.34 10.04 -1.36
C VAL A 118 -10.54 9.89 -2.86
N GLU A 119 -9.52 9.36 -3.53
CA GLU A 119 -9.62 8.87 -4.90
C GLU A 119 -9.71 7.34 -4.84
N LEU A 120 -10.87 6.77 -5.17
CA LEU A 120 -11.03 5.33 -5.20
C LEU A 120 -10.39 4.78 -6.48
N MET A 121 -9.38 3.94 -6.28
CA MET A 121 -8.62 3.30 -7.34
C MET A 121 -9.00 1.83 -7.46
N THR A 122 -9.09 1.33 -8.68
CA THR A 122 -9.47 -0.05 -8.97
C THR A 122 -8.53 -0.71 -9.96
N MET A 123 -8.21 -1.97 -9.68
CA MET A 123 -7.51 -2.87 -10.60
C MET A 123 -8.48 -3.74 -11.41
N SER A 124 -9.77 -3.68 -11.10
CA SER A 124 -10.82 -4.47 -11.76
C SER A 124 -11.62 -3.62 -12.75
N ASN A 125 -12.64 -4.23 -13.35
CA ASN A 125 -13.61 -3.51 -14.19
C ASN A 125 -14.65 -2.71 -13.38
N SER A 126 -14.58 -2.71 -12.05
CA SER A 126 -15.48 -1.96 -11.16
C SER A 126 -15.29 -0.44 -11.24
N ASP A 127 -16.15 0.32 -10.57
CA ASP A 127 -16.05 1.78 -10.51
C ASP A 127 -14.76 2.26 -9.84
N GLY A 128 -14.30 3.46 -10.23
CA GLY A 128 -13.08 4.09 -9.74
C GLY A 128 -12.01 4.33 -10.81
N VAL A 129 -10.95 5.03 -10.43
CA VAL A 129 -9.80 5.31 -11.31
C VAL A 129 -9.07 4.02 -11.60
N LYS A 130 -8.89 3.71 -12.89
CA LYS A 130 -8.19 2.50 -13.32
C LYS A 130 -6.70 2.63 -13.03
N LEU A 131 -6.20 1.79 -12.13
CA LEU A 131 -4.78 1.58 -11.98
C LEU A 131 -4.27 0.78 -13.17
N LYS A 132 -3.34 1.39 -13.92
CA LYS A 132 -2.65 0.76 -15.04
C LYS A 132 -1.16 0.86 -14.78
N ALA A 133 -0.46 -0.20 -15.13
CA ALA A 133 0.99 -0.23 -15.20
C ALA A 133 1.38 -0.93 -16.50
N THR A 134 2.41 -0.43 -17.16
CA THR A 134 2.96 -1.05 -18.36
C THR A 134 3.92 -2.18 -17.99
N ILE A 135 4.14 -3.14 -18.90
CA ILE A 135 5.13 -4.19 -18.68
C ILE A 135 6.54 -3.60 -18.51
N SER A 136 6.86 -2.54 -19.25
CA SER A 136 8.11 -1.79 -19.07
C SER A 136 8.29 -1.23 -17.65
N GLU A 137 7.23 -0.73 -17.00
CA GLU A 137 7.30 -0.18 -15.63
C GLU A 137 7.55 -1.25 -14.56
N PHE A 138 7.09 -2.49 -14.76
CA PHE A 138 7.45 -3.59 -13.86
C PHE A 138 8.94 -3.91 -13.95
N GLY A 139 9.53 -3.79 -15.14
CA GLY A 139 10.91 -4.20 -15.39
C GLY A 139 11.09 -5.72 -15.32
N PRO A 140 12.26 -6.23 -15.73
CA PRO A 140 12.46 -7.66 -15.89
C PRO A 140 12.47 -8.41 -14.54
N VAL A 141 12.99 -7.79 -13.48
CA VAL A 141 13.14 -8.42 -12.16
C VAL A 141 11.79 -8.63 -11.47
N LEU A 142 10.96 -7.59 -11.38
CA LEU A 142 9.66 -7.69 -10.71
C LEU A 142 8.73 -8.59 -11.51
N LEU A 143 8.72 -8.45 -12.85
CA LEU A 143 7.93 -9.32 -13.72
C LEU A 143 8.30 -10.80 -13.56
N SER A 144 9.60 -11.11 -13.49
CA SER A 144 10.06 -12.50 -13.30
C SER A 144 9.60 -13.08 -11.97
N LYS A 145 9.62 -12.27 -10.90
CA LYS A 145 9.09 -12.67 -9.58
C LYS A 145 7.58 -12.90 -9.60
N ILE A 146 6.83 -12.01 -10.23
CA ILE A 146 5.36 -12.13 -10.35
C ILE A 146 4.99 -13.41 -11.10
N LEU A 147 5.70 -13.71 -12.19
CA LEU A 147 5.47 -14.91 -13.01
C LEU A 147 6.06 -16.19 -12.40
N GLY A 148 6.76 -16.11 -11.27
CA GLY A 148 7.38 -17.27 -10.60
C GLY A 148 8.45 -17.95 -11.45
N LEU A 149 9.24 -17.15 -12.19
CA LEU A 149 10.26 -17.66 -13.10
C LEU A 149 11.51 -18.13 -12.36
N ASN A 150 12.17 -19.17 -12.90
CA ASN A 150 13.49 -19.58 -12.44
C ASN A 150 14.60 -18.68 -13.02
N ASP A 151 15.86 -18.90 -12.61
CA ASP A 151 16.99 -18.06 -13.03
C ASP A 151 17.20 -18.03 -14.56
N THR A 152 17.05 -19.19 -15.22
CA THR A 152 17.17 -19.28 -16.68
C THR A 152 16.07 -18.47 -17.38
N GLN A 153 14.82 -18.61 -16.93
CA GLN A 153 13.68 -17.88 -17.49
C GLN A 153 13.77 -16.38 -17.21
N SER A 154 14.22 -15.99 -16.02
CA SER A 154 14.43 -14.60 -15.63
C SER A 154 15.53 -13.93 -16.48
N SER A 155 16.56 -14.69 -16.83
CA SER A 155 17.63 -14.23 -17.73
C SER A 155 17.08 -13.95 -19.14
N VAL A 156 16.17 -14.81 -19.64
CA VAL A 156 15.48 -14.59 -20.93
C VAL A 156 14.59 -13.36 -20.88
N ILE A 157 13.83 -13.13 -19.81
CA ILE A 157 13.05 -11.90 -19.64
C ILE A 157 13.96 -10.67 -19.62
N SER A 158 15.09 -10.73 -18.93
CA SER A 158 16.04 -9.60 -18.88
C SER A 158 16.60 -9.27 -20.26
N LEU A 159 16.97 -10.29 -21.05
CA LEU A 159 17.40 -10.13 -22.43
C LEU A 159 16.32 -9.48 -23.29
N ILE A 160 15.07 -9.90 -23.17
CA ILE A 160 13.94 -9.34 -23.91
C ILE A 160 13.76 -7.86 -23.63
N PHE A 161 13.86 -7.44 -22.35
CA PHE A 161 13.77 -6.03 -22.00
C PHE A 161 14.91 -5.22 -22.63
N VAL A 162 16.16 -5.71 -22.57
CA VAL A 162 17.31 -5.04 -23.20
C VAL A 162 17.13 -4.94 -24.72
N PHE A 163 16.68 -6.02 -25.37
CA PHE A 163 16.39 -6.03 -26.80
C PHE A 163 15.33 -4.97 -27.17
N CYS A 164 14.22 -4.94 -26.43
CA CYS A 164 13.16 -3.96 -26.62
C CYS A 164 13.64 -2.52 -26.45
N ASP A 165 14.44 -2.25 -25.41
CA ASP A 165 14.99 -0.93 -25.15
C ASP A 165 15.92 -0.46 -26.29
N ASN A 166 16.82 -1.34 -26.75
CA ASN A 166 17.72 -1.06 -27.87
C ASN A 166 16.97 -0.79 -29.18
N LYS A 167 15.89 -1.54 -29.44
CA LYS A 167 15.04 -1.38 -30.62
C LYS A 167 13.96 -0.31 -30.47
N LYS A 168 13.86 0.33 -29.29
CA LYS A 168 12.81 1.31 -28.95
C LYS A 168 11.40 0.74 -29.14
N LEU A 169 11.20 -0.51 -28.72
CA LEU A 169 9.93 -1.22 -28.75
C LEU A 169 9.30 -1.21 -27.34
N PRO A 170 8.44 -0.23 -27.00
CA PRO A 170 7.83 -0.18 -25.68
C PRO A 170 6.95 -1.40 -25.42
N LEU A 171 7.10 -2.02 -24.25
CA LEU A 171 6.26 -3.13 -23.80
C LEU A 171 5.11 -2.56 -22.96
N ILE A 172 3.96 -2.33 -23.60
CA ILE A 172 2.82 -1.70 -22.94
C ILE A 172 2.00 -2.75 -22.19
N ASP A 173 1.65 -3.85 -22.86
CA ASP A 173 0.81 -4.89 -22.30
C ASP A 173 1.39 -6.32 -22.49
N LEU A 174 0.67 -7.32 -21.96
CA LEU A 174 1.07 -8.72 -22.09
C LEU A 174 1.02 -9.24 -23.54
N LYS A 175 0.25 -8.60 -24.43
CA LYS A 175 0.21 -8.98 -25.85
C LYS A 175 1.49 -8.56 -26.55
N ASP A 176 2.04 -7.39 -26.21
CA ASP A 176 3.33 -6.93 -26.70
C ASP A 176 4.44 -7.87 -26.24
N LEU A 177 4.49 -8.19 -24.95
CA LEU A 177 5.46 -9.15 -24.40
C LEU A 177 5.38 -10.50 -25.12
N ARG A 178 4.16 -11.00 -25.35
CA ARG A 178 3.93 -12.26 -26.08
C ARG A 178 4.45 -12.20 -27.51
N LYS A 179 4.20 -11.10 -28.23
CA LYS A 179 4.69 -10.92 -29.60
C LYS A 179 6.21 -10.92 -29.65
N VAL A 180 6.87 -10.24 -28.72
CA VAL A 180 8.34 -10.21 -28.67
C VAL A 180 8.90 -11.59 -28.32
N LEU A 181 8.32 -12.29 -27.33
CA LEU A 181 8.68 -13.68 -27.03
C LEU A 181 8.58 -14.58 -28.27
N GLN A 182 7.51 -14.44 -29.06
CA GLN A 182 7.34 -15.19 -30.31
C GLN A 182 8.35 -14.79 -31.38
N TYR A 183 8.67 -13.50 -31.50
CA TYR A 183 9.66 -13.01 -32.46
C TYR A 183 11.06 -13.59 -32.18
N VAL A 184 11.48 -13.57 -30.92
CA VAL A 184 12.82 -14.02 -30.46
C VAL A 184 13.13 -15.49 -30.82
N VAL A 185 12.11 -16.34 -30.93
CA VAL A 185 12.29 -17.77 -31.26
C VAL A 185 11.98 -18.13 -32.71
N ASN A 186 11.44 -17.19 -33.48
CA ASN A 186 11.08 -17.37 -34.89
C ASN A 186 11.90 -16.40 -35.75
N ASP A 187 11.26 -15.38 -36.33
CA ASP A 187 11.86 -14.47 -37.32
C ASP A 187 13.09 -13.71 -36.79
N GLY A 188 13.12 -13.41 -35.49
CA GLY A 188 14.24 -12.71 -34.83
C GLY A 188 15.34 -13.62 -34.30
N LYS A 189 15.25 -14.93 -34.50
CA LYS A 189 16.16 -15.89 -33.88
C LYS A 189 17.62 -15.64 -34.23
N GLU A 190 17.92 -15.41 -35.51
CA GLU A 190 19.30 -15.19 -35.97
C GLU A 190 19.89 -13.88 -35.41
N GLU A 191 19.08 -12.83 -35.35
CA GLU A 191 19.45 -11.54 -34.77
C GLU A 191 19.77 -11.67 -33.27
N ILE A 192 18.88 -12.32 -32.52
CA ILE A 192 19.06 -12.52 -31.08
C ILE A 192 20.27 -13.41 -30.81
N GLU A 193 20.46 -14.49 -31.59
CA GLU A 193 21.63 -15.36 -31.46
C GLU A 193 22.94 -14.60 -31.72
N GLY A 194 22.95 -13.67 -32.69
CA GLY A 194 24.12 -12.86 -33.03
C GLY A 194 24.49 -11.82 -31.97
N GLU A 195 23.51 -11.13 -31.39
CA GLU A 195 23.76 -10.04 -30.44
C GLU A 195 23.79 -10.50 -28.97
N TYR A 196 22.95 -11.47 -28.58
CA TYR A 196 22.70 -11.82 -27.18
C TYR A 196 22.92 -13.32 -26.88
N GLY A 197 23.23 -14.12 -27.89
CA GLY A 197 23.46 -15.55 -27.76
C GLY A 197 22.18 -16.40 -27.83
N LYS A 198 22.35 -17.72 -27.68
CA LYS A 198 21.27 -18.69 -27.91
C LYS A 198 20.20 -18.66 -26.82
N VAL A 199 18.95 -18.47 -27.24
CA VAL A 199 17.77 -18.60 -26.40
C VAL A 199 17.02 -19.89 -26.76
N ALA A 200 16.86 -20.77 -25.79
CA ALA A 200 16.14 -22.03 -26.01
C ALA A 200 14.63 -21.80 -26.17
N SER A 201 14.04 -22.28 -27.27
CA SER A 201 12.61 -22.14 -27.54
C SER A 201 11.72 -22.79 -26.47
N SER A 202 12.19 -23.86 -25.82
CA SER A 202 11.49 -24.50 -24.70
C SER A 202 11.31 -23.56 -23.49
N THR A 203 12.32 -22.74 -23.19
CA THR A 203 12.29 -21.74 -22.11
C THR A 203 11.26 -20.65 -22.43
N VAL A 204 11.32 -20.10 -23.64
CA VAL A 204 10.37 -19.06 -24.10
C VAL A 204 8.93 -19.57 -24.09
N ASN A 205 8.68 -20.80 -24.56
CA ASN A 205 7.35 -21.40 -24.52
C ASN A 205 6.85 -21.60 -23.07
N THR A 206 7.75 -21.85 -22.12
CA THR A 206 7.38 -21.96 -20.71
C THR A 206 7.00 -20.61 -20.12
N ILE A 207 7.74 -19.55 -20.45
CA ILE A 207 7.41 -18.17 -20.08
C ILE A 207 6.07 -17.75 -20.70
N MET A 208 5.84 -18.06 -21.97
CA MET A 208 4.58 -17.75 -22.65
C MET A 208 3.37 -18.41 -21.96
N ARG A 209 3.49 -19.63 -21.45
CA ARG A 209 2.42 -20.27 -20.68
C ARG A 209 2.15 -19.52 -19.37
N LYS A 210 3.20 -19.09 -18.67
CA LYS A 210 3.08 -18.28 -17.44
C LYS A 210 2.43 -16.92 -17.63
N VAL A 211 2.51 -16.35 -18.82
CA VAL A 211 1.84 -15.08 -19.17
C VAL A 211 0.33 -15.27 -19.40
N ILE A 212 -0.13 -16.49 -19.68
CA ILE A 212 -1.54 -16.82 -19.96
C ILE A 212 -2.26 -17.35 -18.71
N GLU A 213 -1.54 -18.13 -17.88
CA GLU A 213 -2.00 -18.63 -16.57
C GLU A 213 -2.30 -17.50 -15.59
#